data_AF-A0A2Z6NUK2-F1
#
_entry.id   AF-A0A2Z6NUK2-F1
#
_cell.length_a   1.000
_cell.length_b   1.000
_cell.length_c   1.000
_cell.angle_alpha   90.00
_cell.angle_beta   90.00
_cell.angle_gamma   90.00
#
_symmetry.space_group_name_H-M   'P 1'
#
loop_
_entity.id
_entity.type
_entity.pdbx_description
1 polymer ?
#
loop_
_entity_poly.entity_id
_entity_poly.type
_entity_poly.pdbx_seq_one_letter_code
_entity_poly.pdbx_strand_id
1 'polypeptide(L)'
;MMTAVFSLAHKLQPAIIFIDEVDSFLGQRRQSDHEALLNMKTEFMALWDGFTTDPNARVMVLAATNRPSELDEAILRRFPQSFEIGMPNQKERAEILKIILKDERVEDNIDFGSIARSCKGYTGSDLFDLCKKAAYFPIRELLDYEKKGKQSPEPRPLSQLDLEKALSTSRKTTVAANEYCRMNQPSSSGDSGDYQVQAAINEFSKLMISQMINLQSDSQDP
;
A
#
# COMPACT_ATOMS: atom_id res chain seq x y z
N MET A 1 26.89 -5.75 -3.07
CA MET A 1 25.95 -5.17 -2.08
C MET A 1 24.78 -6.09 -1.86
N MET A 2 24.16 -6.59 -2.94
CA MET A 2 23.10 -7.62 -2.91
C MET A 2 23.45 -8.85 -2.09
N THR A 3 24.64 -9.42 -2.28
CA THR A 3 25.10 -10.59 -1.51
C THR A 3 25.03 -10.37 0.02
N ALA A 4 25.33 -9.17 0.51
CA ALA A 4 25.30 -8.89 1.94
C ALA A 4 23.86 -8.88 2.49
N VAL A 5 22.92 -8.28 1.75
CA VAL A 5 21.49 -8.23 2.14
C VAL A 5 20.90 -9.63 2.21
N PHE A 6 21.12 -10.44 1.18
CA PHE A 6 20.62 -11.81 1.14
C PHE A 6 21.29 -12.71 2.17
N SER A 7 22.61 -12.60 2.37
CA SER A 7 23.30 -13.33 3.43
C SER A 7 22.80 -12.96 4.83
N LEU A 8 22.50 -11.67 5.06
CA LEU A 8 21.92 -11.22 6.31
C LEU A 8 20.50 -11.78 6.50
N ALA A 9 19.65 -11.68 5.48
CA ALA A 9 18.31 -12.27 5.52
C ALA A 9 18.34 -13.78 5.78
N HIS A 10 19.33 -14.48 5.19
CA HIS A 10 19.53 -15.91 5.42
C HIS A 10 19.89 -16.23 6.88
N LYS A 11 20.74 -15.40 7.52
CA LYS A 11 21.17 -15.60 8.90
C LYS A 11 20.10 -15.21 9.93
N LEU A 12 19.24 -14.26 9.58
CA LEU A 12 18.19 -13.71 10.45
C LEU A 12 16.81 -14.35 10.21
N GLN A 13 16.77 -15.53 9.60
CA GLN A 13 15.52 -16.21 9.29
C GLN A 13 14.67 -16.49 10.55
N PRO A 14 13.35 -16.25 10.52
CA PRO A 14 12.54 -15.87 9.35
C PRO A 14 12.65 -14.37 8.99
N ALA A 15 12.82 -14.06 7.70
CA ALA A 15 13.03 -12.68 7.23
C ALA A 15 12.18 -12.32 6.00
N ILE A 16 11.78 -11.05 5.89
CA ILE A 16 11.08 -10.50 4.71
C ILE A 16 11.98 -9.46 4.06
N ILE A 17 12.20 -9.59 2.75
CA ILE A 17 12.86 -8.60 1.91
C ILE A 17 11.77 -7.86 1.13
N PHE A 18 11.61 -6.55 1.37
CA PHE A 18 10.65 -5.71 0.66
C PHE A 18 11.36 -4.82 -0.37
N ILE A 19 10.86 -4.82 -1.60
CA ILE A 19 11.39 -4.06 -2.74
C ILE A 19 10.29 -3.17 -3.29
N ASP A 20 10.35 -1.88 -3.02
CA ASP A 20 9.43 -0.90 -3.60
C ASP A 20 9.93 -0.45 -4.98
N GLU A 21 9.00 -0.01 -5.83
CA GLU A 21 9.25 0.44 -7.21
C GLU A 21 10.16 -0.53 -7.99
N VAL A 22 9.81 -1.83 -7.94
CA VAL A 22 10.65 -2.89 -8.51
C VAL A 22 10.87 -2.74 -10.02
N ASP A 23 10.01 -2.00 -10.73
CA ASP A 23 10.16 -1.62 -12.14
C ASP A 23 11.40 -0.74 -12.39
N SER A 24 11.80 0.08 -11.44
CA SER A 24 13.03 0.90 -11.54
C SER A 24 14.30 0.05 -11.55
N PHE A 25 14.28 -1.09 -10.83
CA PHE A 25 15.44 -1.95 -10.63
C PHE A 25 15.40 -3.20 -11.53
N LEU A 26 14.24 -3.79 -11.79
CA LEU A 26 14.02 -5.05 -12.50
C LEU A 26 13.19 -4.89 -13.79
N GLY A 27 13.07 -3.65 -14.29
CA GLY A 27 12.42 -3.37 -15.56
C GLY A 27 13.13 -4.01 -16.76
N GLN A 28 12.42 -4.06 -17.89
CA GLN A 28 12.90 -4.55 -19.19
C GLN A 28 14.24 -3.89 -19.55
N ARG A 29 15.11 -4.66 -20.21
CA ARG A 29 16.44 -4.18 -20.64
C ARG A 29 16.29 -3.01 -21.61
N ARG A 30 16.78 -1.84 -21.24
CA ARG A 30 16.88 -0.68 -22.14
C ARG A 30 18.31 -0.58 -22.67
N GLN A 31 18.48 -0.15 -23.93
CA GLN A 31 19.82 0.08 -24.52
C GLN A 31 20.66 1.11 -23.74
N SER A 32 20.01 1.94 -22.91
CA SER A 32 20.65 2.92 -22.03
C SER A 32 21.01 2.38 -20.65
N ASP A 33 20.71 1.12 -20.33
CA ASP A 33 21.01 0.56 -19.01
C ASP A 33 22.54 0.46 -18.84
N HIS A 34 23.04 1.04 -17.74
CA HIS A 34 24.44 0.94 -17.39
C HIS A 34 24.81 -0.52 -17.08
N GLU A 35 26.00 -0.98 -17.51
CA GLU A 35 26.48 -2.36 -17.25
C GLU A 35 26.43 -2.73 -15.76
N ALA A 36 26.66 -1.75 -14.87
CA ALA A 36 26.54 -1.93 -13.43
C ALA A 36 25.12 -2.36 -13.00
N LEU A 37 24.07 -1.80 -13.60
CA LEU A 37 22.69 -2.16 -13.28
C LEU A 37 22.35 -3.58 -13.77
N LEU A 38 22.86 -3.95 -14.95
CA LEU A 38 22.69 -5.30 -15.50
C LEU A 38 23.37 -6.37 -14.63
N ASN A 39 24.58 -6.07 -14.13
CA ASN A 39 25.29 -6.95 -13.21
C ASN A 39 24.54 -7.10 -11.88
N MET A 40 23.99 -6.01 -11.34
CA MET A 40 23.17 -6.07 -10.11
C MET A 40 21.86 -6.85 -10.31
N LYS A 41 21.16 -6.68 -11.45
CA LYS A 41 19.97 -7.48 -11.81
C LYS A 41 20.31 -8.97 -11.84
N THR A 42 21.45 -9.32 -12.44
CA THR A 42 21.90 -10.72 -12.55
C THR A 42 22.29 -11.30 -11.20
N GLU A 43 23.02 -10.55 -10.36
CA GLU A 43 23.38 -10.95 -9.00
C GLU A 43 22.13 -11.19 -8.15
N PHE A 44 21.15 -10.28 -8.22
CA PHE A 44 19.86 -10.42 -7.53
C PHE A 44 19.15 -11.73 -7.89
N MET A 45 19.05 -12.03 -9.18
CA MET A 45 18.37 -13.23 -9.68
C MET A 45 19.06 -14.51 -9.23
N ALA A 46 20.40 -14.55 -9.29
CA ALA A 46 21.17 -15.70 -8.84
C ALA A 46 21.03 -15.95 -7.33
N LEU A 47 21.03 -14.88 -6.53
CA LEU A 47 20.86 -14.99 -5.09
C LEU A 47 19.44 -15.42 -4.73
N TRP A 48 18.43 -14.86 -5.39
CA TRP A 48 17.04 -15.24 -5.15
C TRP A 48 16.78 -16.72 -5.49
N ASP A 49 17.29 -17.20 -6.63
CA ASP A 49 17.19 -18.63 -7.00
C ASP A 49 17.85 -19.54 -5.96
N GLY A 50 18.86 -19.04 -5.23
CA GLY A 50 19.50 -19.75 -4.12
C GLY A 50 18.56 -19.99 -2.92
N PHE A 51 17.65 -19.06 -2.62
CA PHE A 51 16.68 -19.22 -1.53
C PHE A 51 15.49 -20.09 -1.92
N THR A 52 15.06 -20.05 -3.19
CA THR A 52 13.93 -20.85 -3.64
C THR A 52 14.28 -22.34 -3.79
N THR A 53 15.57 -22.64 -3.94
CA THR A 53 16.07 -24.02 -4.07
C THR A 53 16.34 -24.67 -2.70
N ASP A 54 16.61 -23.89 -1.66
CA ASP A 54 16.84 -24.40 -0.31
C ASP A 54 15.51 -24.57 0.44
N PRO A 55 15.04 -25.80 0.70
CA PRO A 55 13.77 -26.04 1.39
C PRO A 55 13.77 -25.52 2.83
N ASN A 56 14.94 -25.27 3.43
CA ASN A 56 15.07 -24.76 4.79
C ASN A 56 15.12 -23.22 4.84
N ALA A 57 15.22 -22.55 3.69
CA ALA A 57 15.29 -21.11 3.64
C ALA A 57 13.92 -20.46 3.90
N ARG A 58 13.81 -19.75 5.03
CA ARG A 58 12.62 -18.99 5.44
C ARG A 58 12.79 -17.50 5.15
N VAL A 59 13.00 -17.17 3.88
CA VAL A 59 13.09 -15.78 3.41
C VAL A 59 12.00 -15.52 2.37
N MET A 60 11.14 -14.54 2.64
CA MET A 60 10.09 -14.11 1.71
C MET A 60 10.49 -12.82 1.00
N VAL A 61 10.37 -12.78 -0.32
CA VAL A 61 10.59 -11.56 -1.12
C VAL A 61 9.23 -10.96 -1.49
N LEU A 62 9.00 -9.71 -1.10
CA LEU A 62 7.84 -8.91 -1.46
C LEU A 62 8.27 -7.76 -2.36
N ALA A 63 7.52 -7.52 -3.43
CA ALA A 63 7.79 -6.41 -4.33
C ALA A 63 6.52 -5.61 -4.63
N ALA A 64 6.68 -4.30 -4.79
CA ALA A 64 5.61 -3.39 -5.21
C ALA A 64 6.02 -2.66 -6.50
N THR A 65 5.07 -2.47 -7.41
CA THR A 65 5.28 -1.73 -8.66
C THR A 65 4.00 -1.02 -9.09
N ASN A 66 4.18 0.16 -9.66
CA ASN A 66 3.13 0.90 -10.36
C ASN A 66 3.16 0.66 -11.88
N ARG A 67 4.06 -0.20 -12.39
CA ARG A 67 4.27 -0.44 -13.83
C ARG A 67 4.64 -1.90 -14.13
N PRO A 68 3.74 -2.86 -13.91
CA PRO A 68 3.99 -4.29 -14.12
C PRO A 68 4.27 -4.61 -15.59
N SER A 69 3.76 -3.80 -16.53
CA SER A 69 4.05 -3.93 -17.96
C SER A 69 5.49 -3.58 -18.32
N GLU A 70 6.18 -2.78 -17.49
CA GLU A 70 7.60 -2.45 -17.68
C GLU A 70 8.54 -3.51 -17.09
N LEU A 71 8.03 -4.51 -16.36
CA LEU A 71 8.84 -5.59 -15.79
C LEU A 71 9.25 -6.63 -16.84
N ASP A 72 10.43 -7.22 -16.63
CA ASP A 72 10.91 -8.36 -17.43
C ASP A 72 10.09 -9.62 -17.12
N GLU A 73 9.68 -10.37 -18.15
CA GLU A 73 8.97 -11.65 -17.99
C GLU A 73 9.72 -12.64 -17.10
N ALA A 74 11.06 -12.64 -17.14
CA ALA A 74 11.88 -13.52 -16.31
C ALA A 74 11.70 -13.24 -14.81
N ILE A 75 11.39 -12.00 -14.45
CA ILE A 75 11.14 -11.55 -13.08
C ILE A 75 9.71 -11.91 -12.67
N LEU A 76 8.74 -11.66 -13.54
CA LEU A 76 7.34 -12.01 -13.30
C LEU A 76 7.17 -13.51 -13.01
N ARG A 77 7.93 -14.39 -13.69
CA ARG A 77 7.93 -15.84 -13.43
C ARG A 77 8.44 -16.22 -12.02
N ARG A 78 9.22 -15.35 -11.38
CA ARG A 78 9.73 -15.54 -10.01
C ARG A 78 8.80 -14.97 -8.94
N PHE A 79 7.79 -14.21 -9.34
CA PHE A 79 6.67 -13.79 -8.49
C PHE A 79 5.43 -14.62 -8.85
N PRO A 80 5.31 -15.87 -8.37
CA PRO A 80 4.19 -16.74 -8.70
C PRO A 80 2.85 -16.22 -8.17
N GLN A 81 2.88 -15.36 -7.15
CA GLN A 81 1.72 -14.71 -6.57
C GLN A 81 1.86 -13.20 -6.79
N SER A 82 0.90 -12.63 -7.52
CA SER A 82 0.78 -11.19 -7.75
C SER A 82 -0.65 -10.76 -7.44
N PHE A 83 -0.79 -9.62 -6.78
CA PHE A 83 -2.06 -9.07 -6.37
C PHE A 83 -2.24 -7.69 -7.00
N GLU A 84 -3.30 -7.51 -7.78
CA GLU A 84 -3.65 -6.20 -8.32
C GLU A 84 -4.41 -5.40 -7.25
N ILE A 85 -3.84 -4.25 -6.88
CA ILE A 85 -4.47 -3.33 -5.93
C ILE A 85 -5.22 -2.27 -6.73
N GLY A 86 -6.55 -2.40 -6.75
CA GLY A 86 -7.45 -1.46 -7.43
C GLY A 86 -7.72 -0.19 -6.63
N MET A 87 -8.47 0.74 -7.25
CA MET A 87 -9.01 1.90 -6.53
C MET A 87 -10.04 1.46 -5.47
N PRO A 88 -10.04 2.08 -4.27
CA PRO A 88 -10.93 1.67 -3.21
C PRO A 88 -12.40 1.94 -3.57
N ASN A 89 -13.25 0.98 -3.25
CA ASN A 89 -14.70 1.05 -3.35
C ASN A 89 -15.28 2.02 -2.30
N GLN A 90 -16.59 2.28 -2.35
CA GLN A 90 -17.20 3.24 -1.42
C GLN A 90 -17.10 2.83 0.05
N LYS A 91 -17.24 1.54 0.36
CA LYS A 91 -17.14 1.02 1.72
C LYS A 91 -15.70 1.10 2.21
N GLU A 92 -14.75 0.67 1.38
CA GLU A 92 -13.31 0.75 1.64
C GLU A 92 -12.86 2.18 1.88
N ARG A 93 -13.34 3.15 1.09
CA ARG A 93 -13.05 4.58 1.34
C ARG A 93 -13.58 5.06 2.69
N ALA A 94 -14.76 4.59 3.11
CA ALA A 94 -15.30 4.93 4.44
C ALA A 94 -14.44 4.31 5.56
N GLU A 95 -13.97 3.08 5.40
CA GLU A 95 -13.05 2.43 6.34
C GLU A 95 -11.69 3.12 6.38
N ILE A 96 -11.13 3.51 5.23
CA ILE A 96 -9.88 4.27 5.16
C ILE A 96 -10.03 5.59 5.92
N LEU A 97 -11.14 6.33 5.73
CA LEU A 97 -11.41 7.56 6.47
C LEU A 97 -11.47 7.34 7.99
N LYS A 98 -12.11 6.25 8.44
CA LYS A 98 -12.16 5.88 9.87
C LYS A 98 -10.78 5.54 10.41
N ILE A 99 -9.96 4.81 9.65
CA ILE A 99 -8.60 4.44 10.06
C ILE A 99 -7.72 5.69 10.18
N ILE A 100 -7.77 6.58 9.18
CA ILE A 100 -6.99 7.83 9.18
C ILE A 100 -7.35 8.71 10.38
N LEU A 101 -8.63 8.78 10.74
CA LEU A 101 -9.15 9.64 11.80
C LEU A 101 -9.28 8.95 13.16
N LYS A 102 -8.83 7.69 13.29
CA LYS A 102 -9.03 6.87 14.51
C LYS A 102 -8.39 7.49 15.75
N ASP A 103 -7.19 8.05 15.60
CA ASP A 103 -6.40 8.61 16.71
C ASP A 103 -6.55 10.15 16.80
N GLU A 104 -7.46 10.74 16.02
CA GLU A 104 -7.69 12.18 15.96
C GLU A 104 -8.93 12.60 16.76
N ARG A 105 -8.98 13.88 17.14
CA ARG A 105 -10.15 14.46 17.81
C ARG A 105 -11.24 14.78 16.79
N VAL A 106 -12.16 13.84 16.61
CA VAL A 106 -13.31 13.96 15.71
C VAL A 106 -14.63 14.03 16.48
N GLU A 107 -15.65 14.62 15.87
CA GLU A 107 -17.03 14.53 16.37
C GLU A 107 -17.60 13.10 16.19
N ASP A 108 -18.40 12.64 17.16
CA ASP A 108 -18.96 11.27 17.17
C ASP A 108 -19.98 11.00 16.06
N ASN A 109 -20.51 12.05 15.42
CA ASN A 109 -21.63 12.00 14.48
C ASN A 109 -21.22 12.18 13.00
N ILE A 110 -19.94 11.97 12.66
CA ILE A 110 -19.49 12.06 11.27
C ILE A 110 -20.02 10.88 10.44
N ASP A 111 -20.80 11.17 9.40
CA ASP A 111 -21.20 10.17 8.40
C ASP A 111 -20.09 9.95 7.36
N PHE A 112 -19.14 9.06 7.70
CA PHE A 112 -18.08 8.63 6.76
C PHE A 112 -18.62 8.02 5.48
N GLY A 113 -19.82 7.42 5.51
CA GLY A 113 -20.48 6.87 4.33
C GLY A 113 -20.86 7.98 3.35
N SER A 114 -21.41 9.09 3.86
CA SER A 114 -21.71 10.29 3.05
C SER A 114 -20.47 10.88 2.41
N ILE A 115 -19.42 11.10 3.21
CA ILE A 115 -18.14 11.63 2.71
C ILE A 115 -17.54 10.70 1.64
N ALA A 116 -17.57 9.38 1.87
CA ALA A 116 -17.05 8.40 0.93
C ALA A 116 -17.80 8.34 -0.41
N ARG A 117 -19.10 8.70 -0.46
CA ARG A 117 -19.83 8.82 -1.75
C ARG A 117 -19.28 9.99 -2.58
N SER A 118 -18.98 11.10 -1.92
CA SER A 118 -18.42 12.30 -2.56
C SER A 118 -16.96 12.13 -3.00
N CYS A 119 -16.22 11.21 -2.38
CA CYS A 119 -14.83 10.88 -2.71
C CYS A 119 -14.67 9.87 -3.86
N LYS A 120 -15.56 9.85 -4.86
CA LYS A 120 -15.46 8.87 -5.95
C LYS A 120 -14.16 9.05 -6.75
N GLY A 121 -13.38 7.97 -6.86
CA GLY A 121 -12.10 7.93 -7.58
C GLY A 121 -10.89 8.45 -6.78
N TYR A 122 -11.05 8.62 -5.47
CA TYR A 122 -9.95 9.03 -4.59
C TYR A 122 -9.11 7.80 -4.22
N THR A 123 -7.79 7.97 -4.23
CA THR A 123 -6.84 7.00 -3.68
C THR A 123 -6.74 7.14 -2.15
N GLY A 124 -6.07 6.21 -1.48
CA GLY A 124 -5.79 6.33 -0.05
C GLY A 124 -5.05 7.63 0.30
N SER A 125 -4.09 8.04 -0.53
CA SER A 125 -3.35 9.29 -0.37
C SER A 125 -4.25 10.52 -0.53
N ASP A 126 -5.18 10.52 -1.51
CA ASP A 126 -6.13 11.63 -1.68
C ASP A 126 -7.08 11.77 -0.47
N LEU A 127 -7.49 10.65 0.13
CA LEU A 127 -8.30 10.63 1.35
C LEU A 127 -7.52 11.15 2.56
N PHE A 128 -6.25 10.76 2.68
CA PHE A 128 -5.36 11.28 3.73
C PHE A 128 -5.15 12.79 3.59
N ASP A 129 -4.89 13.28 2.39
CA ASP A 129 -4.75 14.71 2.12
C ASP A 129 -6.05 15.48 2.36
N LEU A 130 -7.20 14.87 2.09
CA LEU A 130 -8.50 15.42 2.43
C LEU A 130 -8.64 15.61 3.94
N CYS A 131 -8.39 14.57 4.73
CA CYS A 131 -8.43 14.63 6.19
C CYS A 131 -7.44 15.66 6.74
N LYS A 132 -6.22 15.70 6.20
CA LYS A 132 -5.18 16.67 6.58
C LYS A 132 -5.62 18.11 6.31
N LYS A 133 -6.24 18.39 5.17
CA LYS A 133 -6.81 19.72 4.86
C LYS A 133 -7.95 20.06 5.81
N ALA A 134 -8.81 19.09 6.12
CA ALA A 134 -9.93 19.29 7.02
C ALA A 134 -9.46 19.62 8.46
N ALA A 135 -8.42 18.94 8.94
CA ALA A 135 -7.80 19.20 10.24
C ALA A 135 -7.22 20.62 10.39
N TYR A 136 -6.96 21.31 9.27
CA TYR A 136 -6.48 22.70 9.30
C TYR A 136 -7.58 23.71 9.69
N PHE A 137 -8.87 23.38 9.53
CA PHE A 137 -9.94 24.33 9.86
C PHE A 137 -10.03 24.63 11.36
N PRO A 138 -10.09 23.64 12.27
CA PRO A 138 -10.04 23.91 13.72
C PRO A 138 -8.80 24.68 14.16
N ILE A 139 -7.63 24.35 13.59
CA ILE A 139 -6.36 25.02 13.90
C ILE A 139 -6.40 26.48 13.44
N ARG A 140 -6.92 26.74 12.25
CA ARG A 140 -7.03 28.11 11.72
C ARG A 140 -7.97 28.96 12.58
N GLU A 141 -9.09 28.41 13.02
CA GLU A 141 -10.00 29.10 13.94
C GLU A 141 -9.32 29.43 15.26
N LEU A 142 -8.56 28.50 15.83
CA LEU A 142 -7.75 28.72 17.04
C LEU A 142 -6.79 29.92 16.87
N LEU A 143 -6.01 29.92 15.79
CA LEU A 143 -5.06 31.00 15.49
C LEU A 143 -5.77 32.36 15.32
N ASP A 144 -6.98 32.37 14.76
CA ASP A 144 -7.78 33.59 14.61
C ASP A 144 -8.37 34.08 15.95
N TYR A 145 -8.59 33.18 16.93
CA TYR A 145 -8.97 33.55 18.31
C TYR A 145 -7.79 34.16 19.07
N GLU A 146 -6.61 33.55 18.98
CA GLU A 146 -5.39 34.05 19.63
C GLU A 146 -5.02 35.46 19.13
N LYS A 147 -5.10 35.68 17.81
CA LYS A 147 -4.89 37.01 17.20
C LYS A 147 -5.86 38.07 17.72
N LYS A 148 -7.06 37.68 18.13
CA LYS A 148 -8.07 38.58 18.71
C LYS A 148 -7.89 38.78 20.22
N GLY A 149 -6.78 38.30 20.79
CA GLY A 149 -6.43 38.50 22.20
C GLY A 149 -7.28 37.69 23.17
N LYS A 150 -8.01 36.67 22.69
CA LYS A 150 -8.77 35.76 23.55
C LYS A 150 -7.87 34.59 23.94
N GLN A 151 -7.84 34.23 25.22
CA GLN A 151 -7.27 32.93 25.61
C GLN A 151 -8.16 31.84 25.05
N SER A 152 -7.64 31.08 24.11
CA SER A 152 -8.39 30.01 23.47
C SER A 152 -8.08 28.65 24.11
N PRO A 153 -9.11 27.82 24.33
CA PRO A 153 -8.95 26.43 24.69
C PRO A 153 -8.31 25.66 23.53
N GLU A 154 -7.99 24.39 23.77
CA GLU A 154 -7.51 23.45 22.74
C GLU A 154 -8.37 23.51 21.44
N PRO A 155 -7.79 23.16 20.27
CA PRO A 155 -8.54 23.10 19.02
C PRO A 155 -9.84 22.31 19.20
N ARG A 156 -10.95 22.84 18.69
CA ARG A 156 -12.22 22.10 18.63
C ARG A 156 -12.04 20.79 17.84
N PRO A 157 -12.84 19.75 18.11
CA PRO A 157 -12.80 18.54 17.30
C PRO A 157 -13.14 18.84 15.82
N LEU A 158 -12.61 17.98 14.95
CA LEU A 158 -12.92 17.98 13.52
C LEU A 158 -14.39 17.61 13.30
N SER A 159 -15.10 18.46 12.57
CA SER A 159 -16.53 18.26 12.26
C SER A 159 -16.73 17.71 10.85
N GLN A 160 -17.92 17.17 10.58
CA GLN A 160 -18.29 16.76 9.22
C GLN A 160 -18.23 17.93 8.23
N LEU A 161 -18.60 19.14 8.65
CA LEU A 161 -18.56 20.34 7.82
C LEU A 161 -17.14 20.69 7.36
N ASP A 162 -16.12 20.38 8.16
CA ASP A 162 -14.73 20.64 7.79
C ASP A 162 -14.26 19.69 6.68
N LEU A 163 -14.70 18.42 6.73
CA LEU A 163 -14.47 17.44 5.66
C LEU A 163 -15.18 17.85 4.37
N GLU A 164 -16.43 18.33 4.46
CA GLU A 164 -17.20 18.83 3.30
C GLU A 164 -16.58 20.10 2.69
N LYS A 165 -16.11 21.03 3.54
CA LYS A 165 -15.35 22.21 3.08
C LYS A 165 -14.05 21.79 2.40
N ALA A 166 -13.31 20.86 2.98
CA ALA A 166 -12.08 20.33 2.38
C ALA A 166 -12.36 19.69 1.02
N LEU A 167 -13.46 18.95 0.88
CA LEU A 167 -13.90 18.37 -0.39
C LEU A 167 -14.17 19.43 -1.46
N SER A 168 -14.87 20.50 -1.09
CA SER A 168 -15.17 21.61 -2.02
C SER A 168 -13.92 22.34 -2.52
N THR A 169 -12.83 22.30 -1.74
CA THR A 169 -11.57 22.98 -2.06
C THR A 169 -10.57 22.06 -2.75
N SER A 170 -10.73 20.74 -2.64
CA SER A 170 -9.76 19.77 -3.16
C SER A 170 -9.92 19.56 -4.66
N ARG A 171 -8.81 19.72 -5.41
CA ARG A 171 -8.72 19.30 -6.81
C ARG A 171 -8.49 17.79 -6.87
N LYS A 172 -9.18 17.10 -7.78
CA LYS A 172 -9.04 15.66 -7.98
C LYS A 172 -7.72 15.34 -8.71
N THR A 173 -6.92 14.42 -8.19
CA THR A 173 -5.73 13.90 -8.88
C THR A 173 -6.14 12.71 -9.77
N THR A 174 -6.83 12.96 -10.88
CA THR A 174 -7.43 11.88 -11.71
C THR A 174 -6.50 11.25 -12.75
N VAL A 175 -5.21 11.60 -12.76
CA VAL A 175 -4.35 11.31 -13.93
C VAL A 175 -3.78 9.89 -13.88
N ALA A 176 -3.20 9.45 -12.76
CA ALA A 176 -2.51 8.16 -12.70
C ALA A 176 -3.45 6.93 -12.67
N ALA A 177 -4.56 7.00 -11.92
CA ALA A 177 -5.45 5.85 -11.74
C ALA A 177 -6.30 5.51 -12.99
N ASN A 178 -6.64 6.52 -13.80
CA ASN A 178 -7.43 6.32 -15.01
C ASN A 178 -6.64 5.60 -16.12
N GLU A 179 -5.33 5.81 -16.19
CA GLU A 179 -4.48 5.19 -17.21
C GLU A 179 -4.36 3.68 -16.98
N TYR A 180 -4.28 3.26 -15.71
CA TYR A 180 -4.28 1.85 -15.29
C TYR A 180 -5.60 1.13 -15.58
N CYS A 181 -6.73 1.72 -15.16
CA CYS A 181 -8.05 1.12 -15.39
C CYS A 181 -8.40 0.99 -16.89
N ARG A 182 -7.77 1.77 -17.76
CA ARG A 182 -8.03 1.72 -19.22
C ARG A 182 -7.32 0.55 -19.89
N MET A 183 -6.20 0.10 -19.35
CA MET A 183 -5.43 -1.02 -19.91
C MET A 183 -6.04 -2.39 -19.57
N ASN A 184 -6.78 -2.50 -18.47
CA ASN A 184 -7.33 -3.77 -17.95
C ASN A 184 -8.87 -3.87 -18.02
N GLN A 185 -9.52 -3.54 -19.14
CA GLN A 185 -10.96 -3.87 -19.31
C GLN A 185 -11.16 -5.28 -19.89
N PRO A 186 -11.55 -6.29 -19.08
CA PRO A 186 -12.41 -7.35 -19.57
C PRO A 186 -13.87 -6.86 -19.54
N SER A 187 -14.60 -7.20 -20.59
CA SER A 187 -16.03 -6.98 -20.73
C SER A 187 -16.84 -7.55 -19.56
N SER A 188 -17.52 -6.66 -18.82
CA SER A 188 -18.72 -6.87 -18.00
C SER A 188 -18.75 -8.03 -16.98
N SER A 189 -18.83 -7.69 -15.69
CA SER A 189 -19.94 -8.00 -14.75
C SER A 189 -19.48 -8.30 -13.31
N GLY A 190 -20.10 -7.61 -12.34
CA GLY A 190 -20.44 -8.13 -11.00
C GLY A 190 -19.34 -8.34 -9.96
N ASP A 191 -19.30 -7.48 -8.94
CA ASP A 191 -19.18 -7.81 -7.49
C ASP A 191 -18.09 -8.81 -7.03
N SER A 192 -16.97 -8.94 -7.76
CA SER A 192 -15.95 -9.98 -7.54
C SER A 192 -14.66 -9.48 -6.85
N GLY A 193 -14.52 -8.17 -6.62
CA GLY A 193 -13.29 -7.55 -6.12
C GLY A 193 -13.02 -7.79 -4.64
N ASP A 194 -14.03 -7.63 -3.78
CA ASP A 194 -13.90 -7.78 -2.32
C ASP A 194 -13.55 -9.24 -1.96
N TYR A 195 -14.06 -10.22 -2.71
CA TYR A 195 -13.70 -11.63 -2.54
C TYR A 195 -12.26 -11.91 -2.93
N GLN A 196 -11.70 -11.26 -3.96
CA GLN A 196 -10.31 -11.46 -4.36
C GLN A 196 -9.34 -10.82 -3.36
N VAL A 197 -9.62 -9.61 -2.85
CA VAL A 197 -8.75 -8.95 -1.87
C VAL A 197 -8.83 -9.68 -0.52
N GLN A 198 -10.03 -10.06 -0.06
CA GLN A 198 -10.16 -10.82 1.18
C GLN A 198 -9.60 -12.24 1.05
N ALA A 199 -9.75 -12.88 -0.12
CA ALA A 199 -9.10 -14.16 -0.40
C ALA A 199 -7.58 -14.01 -0.45
N ALA A 200 -7.05 -12.93 -1.04
CA ALA A 200 -5.63 -12.63 -1.05
C ALA A 200 -5.07 -12.39 0.36
N ILE A 201 -5.77 -11.63 1.20
CA ILE A 201 -5.39 -11.42 2.60
C ILE A 201 -5.44 -12.73 3.38
N ASN A 202 -6.46 -13.57 3.13
CA ASN A 202 -6.58 -14.87 3.78
C ASN A 202 -5.54 -15.88 3.27
N GLU A 203 -5.22 -15.89 1.98
CA GLU A 203 -4.12 -16.65 1.37
C GLU A 203 -2.78 -16.20 1.94
N PHE A 204 -2.54 -14.89 2.00
CA PHE A 204 -1.34 -14.31 2.58
C PHE A 204 -1.23 -14.65 4.08
N SER A 205 -2.33 -14.54 4.83
CA SER A 205 -2.39 -14.92 6.23
C SER A 205 -2.14 -16.42 6.40
N LYS A 206 -2.72 -17.28 5.54
CA LYS A 206 -2.46 -18.73 5.55
C LYS A 206 -1.02 -19.07 5.17
N LEU A 207 -0.42 -18.35 4.23
CA LEU A 207 0.97 -18.55 3.82
C LEU A 207 1.92 -18.18 4.95
N MET A 208 1.69 -17.02 5.57
CA MET A 208 2.42 -16.56 6.75
C MET A 208 2.25 -17.53 7.92
N ILE A 209 1.02 -17.97 8.19
CA ILE A 209 0.71 -18.91 9.28
C ILE A 209 1.26 -20.30 8.96
N SER A 210 1.26 -20.79 7.72
CA SER A 210 1.80 -22.10 7.35
C SER A 210 3.32 -22.14 7.48
N GLN A 211 4.00 -21.09 7.00
CA GLN A 211 5.44 -20.93 7.22
C GLN A 211 5.79 -20.72 8.70
N MET A 212 4.86 -20.21 9.51
CA MET A 212 5.03 -20.09 10.96
C MET A 212 4.60 -21.32 11.77
N ILE A 213 3.62 -22.13 11.36
CA ILE A 213 3.15 -23.31 12.12
C ILE A 213 4.11 -24.49 11.94
N ASN A 214 4.76 -24.61 10.78
CA ASN A 214 5.91 -25.50 10.63
C ASN A 214 7.09 -25.13 11.57
N LEU A 215 7.06 -23.99 12.27
CA LEU A 215 8.02 -23.67 13.35
C LEU A 215 7.76 -24.44 14.65
N GLN A 216 6.54 -24.90 14.92
CA GLN A 216 6.18 -25.49 16.23
C GLN A 216 6.20 -27.03 16.24
N SER A 217 6.08 -27.70 15.09
CA SER A 217 6.12 -29.17 15.03
C SER A 217 7.54 -29.76 15.07
N ASP A 218 8.56 -29.01 14.63
CA ASP A 218 9.96 -29.49 14.60
C ASP A 218 10.74 -29.21 15.90
N SER A 219 10.07 -28.69 16.94
CA SER A 219 10.66 -28.43 18.26
C SER A 219 10.11 -29.30 19.39
N GLN A 220 9.28 -30.30 19.07
CA GLN A 220 8.87 -31.35 20.00
C GLN A 220 9.00 -32.74 19.34
N ASP A 221 10.18 -33.34 19.47
CA ASP A 221 10.29 -34.73 19.90
C ASP A 221 11.73 -34.98 20.44
N PRO A 222 11.89 -35.87 21.43
CA PRO A 222 12.93 -35.82 22.47
C PRO A 222 14.34 -36.27 22.06
#